data_AF-A0A7Y3I735-F1
#
_entry.id   AF-A0A7Y3I735-F1
#
_cell.length_a   1.000
_cell.length_b   1.000
_cell.length_c   1.000
_cell.angle_alpha   90.00
_cell.angle_beta   90.00
_cell.angle_gamma   90.00
#
_symmetry.space_group_name_H-M   'P 1'
#
loop_
_entity.id
_entity.type
_entity.pdbx_description
1 polymer ?
#
loop_
_entity_poly.entity_id
_entity_poly.type
_entity_poly.pdbx_seq_one_letter_code
_entity_poly.pdbx_strand_id
1 'polypeptide(L)'
;MSDFPAPQGAPSAPPAEVVNVVGMSFVDEYPDFVLTMDQLIDDEDTAFLVPNPANPHDANAVEVHYNFPAIGWKMVGHLPRDMAAHWSGYLRDSGAYECKIWTRIAEGKESYPGLTVRITKLAAHPFEEDSSVEPF
;
A
#
# COMPACT_ATOMS: atom_id res chain seq x y z
N MET A 1 41.19 -14.92 -16.78
CA MET A 1 39.98 -14.13 -17.10
C MET A 1 38.96 -14.51 -16.05
N SER A 2 38.62 -13.58 -15.17
CA SER A 2 37.77 -13.82 -14.00
C SER A 2 36.31 -13.90 -14.44
N ASP A 3 35.68 -15.03 -14.15
CA ASP A 3 34.23 -15.21 -14.23
C ASP A 3 33.60 -14.39 -13.09
N PHE A 4 32.98 -13.25 -13.42
CA PHE A 4 32.11 -12.56 -12.48
C PHE A 4 30.76 -13.26 -12.52
N PRO A 5 30.22 -13.75 -11.39
CA PRO A 5 28.88 -14.31 -11.39
C PRO A 5 27.90 -13.24 -11.87
N ALA A 6 27.02 -13.62 -12.79
CA ALA A 6 25.93 -12.76 -13.28
C ALA A 6 25.19 -12.14 -12.07
N PRO A 7 24.76 -10.87 -12.17
CA PRO A 7 23.99 -10.24 -11.10
C PRO A 7 22.80 -11.14 -10.80
N GLN A 8 22.71 -11.61 -9.55
CA GLN A 8 21.56 -12.39 -9.08
C GLN A 8 20.32 -11.55 -9.37
N GLY A 9 19.47 -12.05 -10.26
CA GLY A 9 18.28 -11.35 -10.71
C GLY A 9 17.47 -10.91 -9.50
N ALA A 10 17.00 -9.65 -9.53
CA ALA A 10 16.10 -9.13 -8.51
C ALA A 10 15.01 -10.17 -8.20
N PRO A 11 14.64 -10.35 -6.93
CA PRO A 11 13.70 -11.41 -6.57
C PRO A 11 12.41 -11.25 -7.38
N SER A 12 11.92 -12.36 -7.93
CA SER A 12 10.66 -12.35 -8.68
C SER A 12 9.54 -11.82 -7.78
N ALA A 13 8.69 -10.98 -8.34
CA ALA A 13 7.53 -10.43 -7.65
C ALA A 13 6.71 -11.54 -6.96
N PRO A 14 6.17 -11.31 -5.75
CA PRO A 14 5.16 -12.19 -5.20
C PRO A 14 3.96 -12.29 -6.17
N PRO A 15 3.25 -13.44 -6.20
CA PRO A 15 1.97 -13.53 -6.89
C PRO A 15 0.97 -12.52 -6.30
N ALA A 16 -0.10 -12.23 -7.03
CA ALA A 16 -1.11 -11.28 -6.56
C ALA A 16 -1.74 -11.78 -5.24
N GLU A 17 -1.75 -10.93 -4.21
CA GLU A 17 -2.23 -11.28 -2.86
C GLU A 17 -3.42 -10.42 -2.46
N VAL A 18 -4.46 -11.04 -1.91
CA VAL A 18 -5.63 -10.34 -1.36
C VAL A 18 -5.41 -10.15 0.14
N VAL A 19 -5.43 -8.91 0.60
CA VAL A 19 -5.03 -8.53 1.95
C VAL A 19 -6.07 -7.61 2.58
N ASN A 20 -6.46 -7.91 3.82
CA ASN A 20 -7.28 -6.99 4.61
C ASN A 20 -6.39 -5.88 5.17
N VAL A 21 -6.72 -4.63 4.85
CA VAL A 21 -6.05 -3.45 5.41
C VAL A 21 -6.45 -3.29 6.87
N VAL A 22 -5.46 -3.00 7.72
CA VAL A 22 -5.64 -2.84 9.15
C VAL A 22 -5.38 -1.39 9.58
N GLY A 23 -5.83 -1.04 10.78
CA GLY A 23 -5.63 0.29 11.35
C GLY A 23 -6.53 1.38 10.75
N MET A 24 -7.58 1.01 10.00
CA MET A 24 -8.49 1.98 9.39
C MET A 24 -9.23 2.85 10.40
N SER A 25 -9.44 2.38 11.63
CA SER A 25 -10.04 3.18 12.70
C SER A 25 -9.18 4.36 13.16
N PHE A 26 -7.92 4.42 12.73
CA PHE A 26 -7.01 5.54 12.98
C PHE A 26 -6.90 6.48 11.78
N VAL A 27 -7.58 6.18 10.67
CA VAL A 27 -7.70 7.09 9.52
C VAL A 27 -8.72 8.15 9.87
N ASP A 28 -8.43 9.40 9.51
CA ASP A 28 -9.34 10.52 9.72
C ASP A 28 -10.72 10.25 9.08
N GLU A 29 -11.78 10.71 9.75
CA GLU A 29 -13.16 10.58 9.27
C GLU A 29 -13.67 9.12 9.17
N TYR A 30 -13.03 8.16 9.86
CA TYR A 30 -13.59 6.82 10.03
C TYR A 30 -14.94 6.84 10.78
N PRO A 31 -15.97 6.08 10.35
CA PRO A 31 -16.00 5.14 9.22
C PRO A 31 -16.42 5.76 7.87
N ASP A 32 -16.89 7.01 7.86
CA ASP A 32 -17.47 7.68 6.69
C ASP A 32 -16.49 7.76 5.52
N PHE A 33 -15.21 7.95 5.80
CA PHE A 33 -14.16 7.91 4.78
C PHE A 33 -14.13 6.56 4.04
N VAL A 34 -14.22 5.45 4.76
CA VAL A 34 -14.17 4.10 4.18
C VAL A 34 -15.42 3.82 3.35
N LEU A 35 -16.60 4.27 3.82
CA LEU A 35 -17.84 4.16 3.05
C LEU A 35 -17.78 5.01 1.76
N THR A 36 -17.14 6.17 1.82
CA THR A 36 -16.92 7.03 0.65
C THR A 36 -15.95 6.38 -0.34
N MET A 37 -14.89 5.74 0.16
CA MET A 37 -13.95 4.96 -0.66
C MET A 37 -14.64 3.87 -1.46
N ASP A 38 -15.57 3.13 -0.86
CA ASP A 38 -16.34 2.07 -1.52
C ASP A 38 -17.18 2.59 -2.70
N GLN A 39 -17.54 3.87 -2.70
CA GLN A 39 -18.26 4.52 -3.80
C GLN A 39 -17.35 5.15 -4.86
N LEU A 40 -16.10 5.48 -4.49
CA LEU A 40 -15.20 6.26 -5.33
C LEU A 40 -14.13 5.42 -6.03
N ILE A 41 -13.74 4.30 -5.43
CA ILE A 41 -12.71 3.42 -5.96
C ILE A 41 -13.38 2.48 -6.95
N ASP A 42 -12.94 2.55 -8.20
CA ASP A 42 -13.32 1.56 -9.20
C ASP A 42 -12.50 0.28 -9.00
N ASP A 43 -13.09 -0.87 -9.33
CA ASP A 43 -12.34 -2.11 -9.45
C ASP A 43 -11.18 -1.89 -10.43
N GLU A 44 -9.95 -2.16 -9.99
CA GLU A 44 -8.69 -1.95 -10.74
C GLU A 44 -8.08 -0.55 -10.69
N ASP A 45 -8.49 0.30 -9.75
CA ASP A 45 -7.75 1.51 -9.44
C ASP A 45 -6.32 1.22 -8.94
N THR A 46 -5.42 2.21 -9.03
CA THR A 46 -4.03 2.05 -8.58
C THR A 46 -3.81 2.71 -7.22
N ALA A 47 -3.32 1.94 -6.26
CA ALA A 47 -2.81 2.39 -4.97
C ALA A 47 -1.30 2.16 -4.88
N PHE A 48 -0.70 2.70 -3.82
CA PHE A 48 0.75 2.68 -3.61
C PHE A 48 1.06 2.10 -2.24
N LEU A 49 2.04 1.20 -2.21
CA LEU A 49 2.62 0.70 -0.98
C LEU A 49 3.82 1.58 -0.59
N VAL A 50 3.76 2.16 0.60
CA VAL A 50 4.78 3.08 1.11
C VAL A 50 5.39 2.49 2.39
N PRO A 51 6.70 2.14 2.39
CA PRO A 51 7.39 1.74 3.61
C PRO A 51 7.41 2.86 4.63
N ASN A 52 7.07 2.56 5.88
CA ASN A 52 7.22 3.47 7.01
C ASN A 52 8.17 2.85 8.06
N PRO A 53 9.49 2.81 7.81
CA PRO A 53 10.45 2.25 8.76
C PRO A 53 10.62 3.08 10.03
N ALA A 54 10.13 4.34 10.03
CA ALA A 54 10.15 5.23 11.18
C ALA A 54 8.97 4.98 12.13
N ASN A 55 8.02 4.09 11.78
CA ASN A 55 6.88 3.78 12.62
C ASN A 55 7.35 3.22 13.98
N PRO A 56 6.94 3.83 15.11
CA PRO A 56 7.44 3.47 16.44
C PRO A 56 6.93 2.10 16.93
N HIS A 57 5.93 1.51 16.26
CA HIS A 57 5.31 0.25 16.65
C HIS A 57 5.77 -0.93 15.77
N ASP A 58 6.22 -0.67 14.55
CA ASP A 58 6.64 -1.69 13.60
C ASP A 58 7.60 -1.13 12.55
N ALA A 59 8.88 -1.46 12.64
CA ALA A 59 9.89 -1.02 11.67
C ALA A 59 9.65 -1.54 10.25
N ASN A 60 8.78 -2.54 10.07
CA ASN A 60 8.40 -3.08 8.77
C ASN A 60 7.02 -2.57 8.32
N ALA A 61 6.44 -1.57 8.98
CA ALA A 61 5.16 -1.01 8.59
C ALA A 61 5.15 -0.61 7.11
N VAL A 62 4.06 -0.96 6.44
CA VAL A 62 3.78 -0.56 5.07
C VAL A 62 2.41 0.07 5.06
N GLU A 63 2.36 1.32 4.63
CA GLU A 63 1.13 2.08 4.45
C GLU A 63 0.57 1.84 3.06
N VAL A 64 -0.75 1.88 2.95
CA VAL A 64 -1.46 1.88 1.68
C VAL A 64 -1.93 3.30 1.43
N HIS A 65 -1.51 3.86 0.29
CA HIS A 65 -1.87 5.21 -0.13
C HIS A 65 -2.68 5.16 -1.42
N TYR A 66 -3.71 5.99 -1.51
CA TYR A 66 -4.51 6.12 -2.72
C TYR A 66 -4.69 7.60 -3.06
N ASN A 67 -4.68 7.91 -4.37
CA ASN A 67 -4.84 9.26 -4.87
C ASN A 67 -6.29 9.48 -5.32
N PHE A 68 -7.07 10.15 -4.48
CA PHE A 68 -8.45 10.47 -4.81
C PHE A 68 -8.49 11.65 -5.80
N PRO A 69 -9.18 11.54 -6.95
CA PRO A 69 -9.17 12.57 -7.98
C PRO A 69 -9.50 14.00 -7.52
N ALA A 70 -10.33 14.16 -6.47
CA ALA A 70 -10.75 15.46 -5.93
C ALA A 70 -10.07 15.87 -4.61
N ILE A 71 -9.39 14.94 -3.92
CA ILE A 71 -8.89 15.14 -2.55
C ILE A 71 -7.35 15.00 -2.48
N GLY A 72 -6.75 14.33 -3.47
CA GLY A 72 -5.32 14.04 -3.51
C GLY A 72 -4.96 12.77 -2.74
N TRP A 73 -3.67 12.64 -2.43
CA TRP A 73 -3.11 11.50 -1.72
C TRP A 73 -3.62 11.38 -0.29
N LYS A 74 -4.06 10.18 0.08
CA LYS A 74 -4.42 9.82 1.45
C LYS A 74 -3.87 8.44 1.80
N MET A 75 -3.39 8.32 3.04
CA MET A 75 -3.14 7.04 3.67
C MET A 75 -4.49 6.42 4.07
N VAL A 76 -4.76 5.21 3.58
CA VAL A 76 -6.05 4.51 3.79
C VAL A 76 -5.94 3.34 4.77
N GLY A 77 -4.73 3.07 5.25
CA GLY A 77 -4.44 2.12 6.32
C GLY A 77 -3.08 1.47 6.16
N HIS A 78 -2.87 0.35 6.85
CA HIS A 78 -1.64 -0.42 6.82
C HIS A 78 -1.87 -1.84 6.31
N LEU A 79 -0.83 -2.43 5.74
CA LEU A 79 -0.79 -3.89 5.61
C LEU A 79 -0.74 -4.55 7.00
N PRO A 80 -1.34 -5.74 7.18
CA PRO A 80 -1.12 -6.57 8.36
C PRO A 80 0.37 -6.81 8.59
N ARG A 81 0.81 -6.89 9.86
CA ARG A 81 2.23 -6.96 10.25
C ARG A 81 3.02 -8.05 9.52
N ASP A 82 2.45 -9.24 9.34
CA ASP A 82 3.07 -10.35 8.62
C ASP A 82 3.25 -10.04 7.13
N MET A 83 2.23 -9.46 6.49
CA MET A 83 2.30 -8.98 5.12
C MET A 83 3.27 -7.81 4.96
N ALA A 84 3.27 -6.87 5.90
CA ALA A 84 4.18 -5.73 5.93
C ALA A 84 5.65 -6.19 6.06
N ALA A 85 5.93 -7.17 6.90
CA ALA A 85 7.25 -7.79 6.98
C ALA A 85 7.66 -8.50 5.69
N HIS A 86 6.73 -9.17 5.02
CA HIS A 86 6.98 -9.79 3.71
C HIS A 86 7.31 -8.74 2.64
N TRP A 87 6.45 -7.73 2.49
CA TRP A 87 6.54 -6.73 1.42
C TRP A 87 7.60 -5.65 1.67
N SER A 88 7.90 -5.28 2.91
CA SER A 88 8.87 -4.22 3.23
C SER A 88 10.29 -4.55 2.76
N GLY A 89 10.68 -5.84 2.72
CA GLY A 89 11.94 -6.26 2.12
C GLY A 89 12.03 -5.90 0.63
N TYR A 90 10.99 -6.25 -0.13
CA TYR A 90 10.92 -5.94 -1.56
C TYR A 90 10.86 -4.43 -1.85
N LEU A 91 10.17 -3.67 -1.00
CA LEU A 91 10.02 -2.23 -1.12
C LEU A 91 11.32 -1.47 -0.86
N ARG A 92 12.08 -1.86 0.17
CA ARG A 92 13.37 -1.22 0.49
C ARG A 92 14.41 -1.37 -0.63
N ASP A 93 14.37 -2.48 -1.36
CA ASP A 93 15.36 -2.78 -2.40
C ASP A 93 15.05 -2.14 -3.76
N SER A 94 13.80 -1.71 -4.02
CA SER A 94 13.43 -1.20 -5.35
C SER A 94 12.55 0.06 -5.39
N GLY A 95 12.26 0.70 -4.25
CA GLY A 95 11.44 1.92 -4.20
C GLY A 95 9.96 1.66 -3.96
N ALA A 96 9.09 2.62 -4.28
CA ALA A 96 7.65 2.51 -4.08
C ALA A 96 7.05 1.52 -5.09
N TYR A 97 6.03 0.76 -4.68
CA TYR A 97 5.34 -0.17 -5.56
C TYR A 97 3.93 0.33 -5.84
N GLU A 98 3.56 0.27 -7.12
CA GLU A 98 2.17 0.35 -7.53
C GLU A 98 1.48 -1.00 -7.31
N CYS A 99 0.28 -0.95 -6.76
CA CYS A 99 -0.62 -2.09 -6.65
C CYS A 99 -2.02 -1.75 -7.17
N LYS A 100 -2.74 -2.77 -7.63
CA LYS A 100 -4.19 -2.62 -7.85
C LYS A 100 -4.90 -2.58 -6.50
N ILE A 101 -5.80 -1.64 -6.36
CA ILE A 101 -6.72 -1.57 -5.25
C ILE A 101 -8.11 -1.90 -5.76
N TRP A 102 -8.82 -2.63 -4.92
CA TRP A 102 -10.27 -2.75 -4.96
C TRP A 102 -10.72 -2.50 -3.54
N THR A 103 -11.97 -2.11 -3.35
CA THR A 103 -12.58 -2.03 -2.04
C THR A 103 -13.64 -3.10 -1.98
N ARG A 104 -13.78 -3.73 -0.81
CA ARG A 104 -14.93 -4.58 -0.55
C ARG A 104 -15.31 -4.45 0.91
N ILE A 105 -16.32 -3.63 1.17
CA ILE A 105 -16.96 -3.61 2.48
C ILE A 105 -17.89 -4.82 2.56
N ALA A 106 -17.76 -5.59 3.64
CA ALA A 106 -18.67 -6.69 3.90
C ALA A 106 -20.07 -6.15 4.27
N GLU A 107 -21.12 -6.72 3.68
CA GLU A 107 -22.52 -6.37 3.96
C GLU A 107 -22.82 -6.44 5.48
N GLY A 108 -23.49 -5.43 6.03
CA GLY A 108 -23.80 -5.36 7.47
C GLY A 108 -22.63 -4.91 8.35
N LYS A 109 -21.53 -4.42 7.76
CA LYS A 109 -20.37 -3.85 8.45
C LYS A 109 -20.27 -2.34 8.29
N GLU A 110 -21.34 -1.64 7.98
CA GLU A 110 -21.34 -0.20 7.71
C GLU A 110 -20.88 0.63 8.92
N SER A 111 -21.09 0.13 10.15
CA SER A 111 -20.59 0.77 11.38
C SER A 111 -19.15 0.39 11.76
N TYR A 112 -18.58 -0.62 11.09
CA TYR A 112 -17.18 -1.01 11.26
C TYR A 112 -16.61 -1.55 9.94
N PRO A 113 -16.56 -0.71 8.89
CA PRO A 113 -16.16 -1.16 7.56
C PRO A 113 -14.67 -1.49 7.56
N GLY A 114 -14.32 -2.52 6.81
CA GLY A 114 -12.94 -2.89 6.52
C GLY A 114 -12.66 -2.75 5.02
N LEU A 115 -11.38 -2.55 4.69
CA LEU A 115 -10.89 -2.46 3.32
C LEU A 115 -10.09 -3.71 3.00
N THR A 116 -10.35 -4.30 1.84
CA THR A 116 -9.57 -5.42 1.32
C THR A 116 -8.90 -4.96 0.05
N VAL A 117 -7.57 -5.06 -0.07
CA VAL A 117 -6.82 -4.68 -1.26
C VAL A 117 -6.27 -5.92 -1.98
N ARG A 118 -6.02 -5.84 -3.28
CA ARG A 118 -5.35 -6.91 -4.03
C ARG A 118 -3.99 -6.43 -4.53
N ILE A 119 -2.95 -6.71 -3.76
CA ILE A 119 -1.61 -6.31 -4.12
C ILE A 119 -1.16 -7.06 -5.38
N THR A 120 -0.96 -6.32 -6.46
CA THR A 120 -0.33 -6.79 -7.70
C THR A 120 0.92 -5.97 -7.91
N LYS A 121 2.08 -6.58 -8.16
CA LYS A 121 3.25 -5.78 -8.56
C LYS A 121 3.02 -5.26 -9.98
N LEU A 122 2.74 -3.96 -10.13
CA LEU A 122 2.59 -3.34 -11.45
C LEU A 122 3.92 -2.79 -11.95
N ALA A 123 4.59 -1.98 -11.13
CA ALA A 123 5.92 -1.45 -11.41
C ALA A 123 6.55 -0.92 -10.12
N ALA A 124 7.89 -0.87 -10.09
CA ALA A 124 8.58 -0.01 -9.14
C ALA A 124 8.45 1.44 -9.63
N HIS A 125 7.76 2.28 -8.88
CA HIS A 125 7.76 3.71 -9.12
C HIS A 125 8.98 4.29 -8.38
N PRO A 126 9.92 4.97 -9.08
CA PRO A 126 10.84 5.83 -8.36
C PRO A 126 9.95 6.88 -7.70
N PHE A 127 9.88 6.90 -6.37
CA PHE A 127 9.43 8.10 -5.68
C PHE A 127 10.53 9.11 -6.03
N GLU A 128 10.34 9.89 -7.11
CA GLU A 128 11.11 11.11 -7.23
C GLU A 128 10.77 11.86 -5.94
N GLU A 129 11.78 12.18 -5.13
CA GLU A 129 11.67 13.18 -4.09
C GLU A 129 11.29 14.48 -4.81
N ASP A 130 10.01 14.62 -5.16
CA ASP A 130 9.47 15.90 -5.53
C ASP A 130 9.62 16.72 -4.26
N SER A 131 10.61 17.59 -4.27
CA SER A 131 11.03 18.44 -3.16
C SER A 131 9.94 19.47 -2.79
N SER A 132 8.74 19.30 -3.33
CA SER A 132 7.52 20.04 -3.05
C SER A 132 6.48 19.24 -2.24
N VAL A 133 6.72 17.96 -1.94
CA VAL A 133 5.98 17.25 -0.89
C VAL A 133 6.68 17.52 0.43
N GLU A 134 6.07 18.35 1.28
CA GLU A 134 6.62 18.60 2.60
C GLU A 134 6.76 17.26 3.36
N PRO A 135 7.93 16.99 3.96
CA PRO A 135 8.08 15.82 4.82
C PRO A 135 7.17 16.01 6.04
N PHE A 136 6.29 15.04 6.27
CA PHE A 136 5.55 14.92 7.52
C PHE A 136 6.48 14.56 8.68
#